data_AF-A0A9P0NU60-F1
#
_entry.id   AF-A0A9P0NU60-F1
#
_cell.length_a   1.000
_cell.length_b   1.000
_cell.length_c   1.000
_cell.angle_alpha   90.00
_cell.angle_beta   90.00
_cell.angle_gamma   90.00
#
_symmetry.space_group_name_H-M   'P 1'
#
loop_
_entity.id
_entity.type
_entity.pdbx_description
1 polymer ?
#
loop_
_entity_poly.entity_id
_entity_poly.type
_entity_poly.pdbx_seq_one_letter_code
_entity_poly.pdbx_strand_id
1 'polypeptide(L)'
;MVFDEPKIVSEKEQEQSYAAFVNMENLLDKLKLLKYEQEFLKDFKIKPIHRYYFVVTKNPGEQFYLFSILAAWLIRKCGKHLENPQELDDPNDTISKIVNEARAIGIVFDFPVSKLKQGVGEQVVYILDQLAIHAVKKNNVILNRPKPPEEKEEETEVLEDESEINLDRVEEEMLAAYSDDSDEENLFHLDDLKPVRKEIHSSELKQNIDEESWKLELERVLPRLKVTIKNDNRDWRSHLEQMKTYKKSIDESLGTTKAQLEKLHKDISSTLEKVTNREKYFNR
;
A
#
# COMPACT_ATOMS: atom_id res chain seq x y z
N MET A 1 32.65 -6.07 42.22
CA MET A 1 31.90 -6.06 40.95
C MET A 1 30.51 -5.57 41.26
N VAL A 2 30.26 -4.29 41.01
CA VAL A 2 28.96 -3.66 41.22
C VAL A 2 28.11 -4.03 40.02
N PHE A 3 27.10 -4.88 40.23
CA PHE A 3 26.09 -5.14 39.22
C PHE A 3 25.19 -3.90 39.19
N ASP A 4 25.28 -3.16 38.08
CA ASP A 4 24.42 -2.01 37.78
C ASP A 4 23.00 -2.55 37.55
N GLU A 5 22.08 -2.22 38.45
CA GLU A 5 20.67 -2.59 38.32
C GLU A 5 20.07 -1.90 37.09
N PRO A 6 19.19 -2.57 36.32
CA PRO A 6 18.55 -1.96 35.18
C PRO A 6 17.66 -0.82 35.67
N LYS A 7 18.05 0.43 35.38
CA LYS A 7 17.20 1.62 35.55
C LYS A 7 15.86 1.37 34.87
N ILE A 8 14.81 1.25 35.68
CA ILE A 8 13.42 1.26 35.21
C ILE A 8 13.15 2.68 34.70
N VAL A 9 13.23 2.84 33.38
CA VAL A 9 12.89 4.08 32.67
C VAL A 9 11.40 4.32 32.81
N SER A 10 10.99 5.53 33.19
CA SER A 10 9.59 5.85 33.45
C SER A 10 8.74 5.81 32.16
N GLU A 11 7.48 5.37 32.24
CA GLU A 11 6.54 5.31 31.10
C GLU A 11 6.43 6.64 30.33
N LYS A 12 6.61 7.79 31.01
CA LYS A 12 6.61 9.11 30.37
C LYS A 12 7.82 9.39 29.48
N GLU A 13 9.00 8.85 29.83
CA GLU A 13 10.19 8.94 28.98
C GLU A 13 10.07 8.02 27.76
N GLN A 14 9.37 6.88 27.91
CA GLN A 14 9.02 6.00 26.79
C GLN A 14 8.01 6.66 25.85
N GLU A 15 6.93 7.26 26.36
CA GLU A 15 5.95 8.01 25.54
C GLU A 15 6.60 9.17 24.76
N GLN A 16 7.49 9.93 25.39
CA GLN A 16 8.27 10.98 24.73
C GLN A 16 9.22 10.41 23.66
N SER A 17 9.78 9.22 23.89
CA SER A 17 10.58 8.52 22.90
C SER A 17 9.76 8.16 21.66
N TYR A 18 8.53 7.64 21.84
CA TYR A 18 7.64 7.27 20.74
C TYR A 18 7.12 8.46 19.93
N ALA A 19 6.85 9.60 20.56
CA ALA A 19 6.40 10.80 19.87
C ALA A 19 7.39 11.28 18.80
N ALA A 20 8.69 11.22 19.08
CA ALA A 20 9.74 11.58 18.12
C ALA A 20 9.76 10.65 16.90
N PHE A 21 9.48 9.36 17.08
CA PHE A 21 9.39 8.39 15.98
C PHE A 21 8.18 8.67 15.08
N VAL A 22 7.01 8.93 15.67
CA VAL A 22 5.79 9.28 14.91
C VAL A 22 5.99 10.58 14.12
N ASN A 23 6.61 11.59 14.73
CA ASN A 23 6.90 12.87 14.06
C ASN A 23 7.89 12.69 12.90
N MET A 24 8.83 11.76 13.01
CA MET A 24 9.76 11.44 11.94
C MET A 24 9.05 10.75 10.75
N GLU A 25 8.09 9.85 11.02
CA GLU A 25 7.27 9.26 9.96
C GLU A 25 6.41 10.31 9.25
N ASN A 26 5.75 11.18 10.01
CA ASN A 26 4.98 12.31 9.47
C ASN A 26 5.85 13.25 8.62
N LEU A 27 7.09 13.52 9.06
CA LEU A 27 8.06 14.31 8.30
C LEU A 27 8.40 13.62 6.98
N LEU A 28 8.68 12.31 6.97
CA LEU A 28 8.99 11.57 5.74
C LEU A 28 7.85 11.62 4.74
N ASP A 29 6.60 11.51 5.19
CA ASP A 29 5.45 11.60 4.30
C ASP A 29 5.28 13.01 3.72
N LYS A 30 5.52 14.06 4.51
CA LYS A 30 5.57 15.45 4.02
C LYS A 30 6.71 15.65 3.01
N LEU A 31 7.87 15.04 3.24
CA LEU A 31 8.98 15.08 2.28
C LEU A 31 8.65 14.37 0.97
N LYS A 32 7.95 13.23 1.01
CA LYS A 32 7.45 12.55 -0.20
C LYS A 32 6.48 13.44 -0.98
N LEU A 33 5.57 14.13 -0.29
CA LEU A 33 4.67 15.11 -0.92
C LEU A 33 5.43 16.24 -1.62
N LEU A 34 6.58 16.63 -1.10
CA LEU A 34 7.48 17.63 -1.68
C LEU A 34 8.42 17.06 -2.76
N LYS A 35 8.23 15.82 -3.20
CA LYS A 35 9.06 15.12 -4.19
C LYS A 35 10.55 15.07 -3.81
N TYR A 36 10.86 14.86 -2.52
CA TYR A 36 12.25 14.81 -2.05
C TYR A 36 13.10 13.76 -2.78
N GLU A 37 12.52 12.64 -3.24
CA GLU A 37 13.27 11.60 -3.96
C GLU A 37 13.75 12.03 -5.33
N GLN A 38 13.00 12.92 -5.99
CA GLN A 38 13.32 13.34 -7.36
C GLN A 38 14.25 14.55 -7.37
N GLU A 39 14.11 15.46 -6.41
CA GLU A 39 14.89 16.69 -6.35
C GLU A 39 16.05 16.56 -5.36
N PHE A 40 15.76 16.30 -4.09
CA PHE A 40 16.78 16.29 -3.04
C PHE A 40 17.75 15.10 -3.16
N LEU A 41 17.24 13.87 -3.34
CA LEU A 41 18.13 12.70 -3.41
C LEU A 41 18.99 12.67 -4.68
N LYS A 42 18.50 13.21 -5.80
CA LYS A 42 19.26 13.27 -7.05
C LYS A 42 20.35 14.35 -7.00
N ASP A 43 20.02 15.53 -6.48
CA ASP A 43 20.96 16.66 -6.43
C ASP A 43 22.12 16.39 -5.49
N PHE A 44 21.88 15.73 -4.35
CA PHE A 44 22.91 15.48 -3.33
C PHE A 44 23.47 14.06 -3.34
N LYS A 45 22.97 13.15 -4.20
CA LYS A 45 23.37 11.73 -4.28
C LYS A 45 23.31 10.99 -2.94
N ILE A 46 22.35 11.34 -2.10
CA ILE A 46 22.18 10.77 -0.75
C ILE A 46 21.26 9.55 -0.83
N LYS A 47 21.46 8.57 0.05
CA LYS A 47 20.54 7.43 0.20
C LYS A 47 19.20 7.89 0.80
N PRO A 48 18.08 7.20 0.50
CA PRO A 48 16.80 7.49 1.13
C PRO A 48 16.90 7.51 2.66
N ILE A 49 16.30 8.53 3.27
CA ILE A 49 16.36 8.74 4.73
C ILE A 49 15.49 7.68 5.40
N HIS A 50 16.07 6.88 6.30
CA HIS A 50 15.32 5.89 7.05
C HIS A 50 14.44 6.55 8.12
N ARG A 51 13.29 5.95 8.43
CA ARG A 51 12.31 6.37 9.48
C ARG A 51 12.86 6.63 10.88
N TYR A 52 14.09 6.20 11.16
CA TYR A 52 14.72 6.35 12.47
C TYR A 52 16.00 7.21 12.43
N TYR A 53 16.32 7.80 11.27
CA TYR A 53 17.64 8.38 11.02
C TYR A 53 17.96 9.60 11.90
N PHE A 54 16.97 10.47 12.18
CA PHE A 54 17.16 11.64 13.05
C PHE A 54 16.77 11.40 14.52
N VAL A 55 16.29 10.20 14.86
CA VAL A 55 15.89 9.84 16.23
C VAL A 55 16.96 8.98 16.90
N VAL A 56 17.60 8.09 16.16
CA VAL A 56 18.65 7.20 16.67
C VAL A 56 20.02 7.76 16.32
N THR A 57 20.86 8.01 17.33
CA THR A 57 22.24 8.44 17.14
C THR A 57 23.05 7.35 16.44
N LYS A 58 23.61 7.64 15.27
CA LYS A 58 24.56 6.77 14.58
C LYS A 58 25.90 7.47 14.42
N ASN A 59 25.90 8.57 13.69
CA ASN A 59 27.06 9.39 13.44
C ASN A 59 26.64 10.86 13.55
N PRO A 60 26.92 11.53 14.67
CA PRO A 60 26.38 12.87 14.94
C PRO A 60 26.87 13.92 13.93
N GLY A 61 28.07 13.77 13.37
CA GLY A 61 28.60 14.69 12.36
C GLY A 61 27.84 14.58 11.03
N GLU A 62 27.67 13.36 10.52
CA GLU A 62 26.91 13.10 9.29
C GLU A 62 25.42 13.46 9.46
N GLN A 63 24.84 13.14 10.62
CA GLN A 63 23.45 13.47 10.93
C GLN A 63 23.23 14.98 11.01
N PHE A 64 24.17 15.72 11.59
CA PHE A 64 24.14 17.18 11.61
C PHE A 64 24.27 17.79 10.20
N TYR A 65 25.16 17.26 9.37
CA TYR A 65 25.30 17.69 7.99
C TYR A 65 24.01 17.43 7.18
N LEU A 66 23.43 16.23 7.30
CA LEU A 66 22.17 15.90 6.62
C LEU A 66 21.02 16.79 7.10
N PHE A 67 20.93 17.04 8.41
CA PHE A 67 19.97 18.00 8.97
C PHE A 67 20.14 19.39 8.35
N SER A 68 21.38 19.86 8.25
CA SER A 68 21.70 21.21 7.76
C SER A 68 21.31 21.38 6.29
N ILE A 69 21.62 20.39 5.44
CA ILE A 69 21.22 20.42 4.02
C ILE A 69 19.71 20.29 3.88
N LEU A 70 19.08 19.38 4.63
CA LEU A 70 17.63 19.17 4.54
C LEU A 70 16.86 20.43 4.98
N ALA A 71 17.29 21.07 6.06
CA ALA A 71 16.73 22.33 6.53
C ALA A 71 16.92 23.44 5.48
N ALA A 72 18.11 23.56 4.88
CA ALA A 72 18.37 24.51 3.81
C ALA A 72 17.46 24.30 2.59
N TRP A 73 17.26 23.04 2.18
CA TRP A 73 16.37 22.69 1.08
C TRP A 73 14.91 23.03 1.39
N LEU A 74 14.43 22.74 2.60
CA LEU A 74 13.07 23.10 3.01
C LEU A 74 12.85 24.61 3.08
N ILE A 75 13.84 25.38 3.54
CA ILE A 75 13.81 26.85 3.55
C ILE A 75 13.71 27.40 2.12
N ARG A 76 14.45 26.81 1.16
CA ARG A 76 14.34 27.14 -0.27
C ARG A 76 12.95 26.85 -0.82
N LYS A 77 12.36 25.73 -0.44
CA LYS A 77 10.96 25.40 -0.79
C LYS A 77 9.95 26.35 -0.15
N CYS A 78 10.28 26.94 0.99
CA CYS A 78 9.52 28.04 1.58
C CYS A 78 9.74 29.39 0.86
N GLY A 79 10.55 29.44 -0.20
CA GLY A 79 10.82 30.61 -1.05
C GLY A 79 11.81 31.61 -0.46
N LYS A 80 12.72 31.15 0.40
CA LYS A 80 13.84 31.94 0.91
C LYS A 80 15.17 31.36 0.44
N HIS A 81 16.16 32.21 0.18
CA HIS A 81 17.46 31.76 -0.30
C HIS A 81 18.42 31.52 0.88
N LEU A 82 18.71 30.25 1.17
CA LEU A 82 19.80 29.86 2.07
C LEU A 82 20.85 29.08 1.26
N GLU A 83 22.12 29.43 1.35
CA GLU A 83 23.21 28.68 0.72
C GLU A 83 23.35 27.29 1.35
N ASN A 84 23.82 26.30 0.57
CA ASN A 84 23.98 24.94 1.08
C ASN A 84 25.12 24.94 2.11
N PRO A 85 24.86 24.55 3.37
CA PRO A 85 25.92 24.42 4.36
C PRO A 85 26.93 23.36 3.92
N GLN A 86 28.21 23.63 4.09
CA GLN A 86 29.29 22.68 3.84
C GLN A 86 29.60 21.86 5.10
N GLU A 87 30.18 20.67 4.95
CA GLU A 87 30.59 19.82 6.08
C GLU A 87 31.62 20.48 7.01
N LEU A 88 32.34 21.50 6.50
CA LEU A 88 33.40 22.24 7.20
C LEU A 88 32.89 23.53 7.86
N ASP A 89 31.63 23.91 7.65
CA ASP A 89 31.07 25.13 8.24
C ASP A 89 30.90 24.96 9.75
N ASP A 90 31.06 26.06 10.52
CA ASP A 90 30.84 26.01 11.97
C ASP A 90 29.38 25.59 12.26
N PRO A 91 29.18 24.50 13.03
CA PRO A 91 27.84 24.01 13.36
C PRO A 91 26.96 25.08 14.02
N ASN A 92 27.53 25.93 14.87
CA ASN A 92 26.76 26.94 15.59
C ASN A 92 26.31 28.08 14.66
N ASP A 93 27.14 28.48 13.70
CA ASP A 93 26.80 29.51 12.71
C ASP A 93 25.72 28.99 11.76
N THR A 94 25.86 27.75 11.29
CA THR A 94 24.85 27.11 10.43
C THR A 94 23.51 26.96 11.15
N ILE A 95 23.50 26.51 12.42
CA ILE A 95 22.28 26.45 13.24
C ILE A 95 21.67 27.84 13.38
N SER A 96 22.48 28.86 13.68
CA SER A 96 21.99 30.24 13.86
C SER A 96 21.35 30.78 12.58
N LYS A 97 21.95 30.51 11.40
CA LYS A 97 21.35 30.85 10.09
C LYS A 97 20.00 30.15 9.88
N ILE A 98 19.92 28.84 10.11
CA ILE A 98 18.68 28.05 9.96
C ILE A 98 17.59 28.55 10.91
N VAL A 99 17.93 28.80 12.17
CA VAL A 99 17.04 29.28 13.24
C VAL A 99 16.49 30.67 12.92
N ASN A 100 17.35 31.58 12.46
CA ASN A 100 16.93 32.93 12.04
C ASN A 100 15.96 32.87 10.86
N GLU A 101 16.26 32.02 9.87
CA GLU A 101 15.38 31.88 8.70
C GLU A 101 14.05 31.22 9.05
N ALA A 102 14.07 30.18 9.91
CA ALA A 102 12.87 29.52 10.43
C ALA A 102 11.98 30.52 11.19
N ARG A 103 12.57 31.36 12.05
CA ARG A 103 11.84 32.42 12.76
C ARG A 103 11.21 33.42 11.80
N ALA A 104 11.94 33.82 10.76
CA ALA A 104 11.42 34.75 9.77
C ALA A 104 10.39 34.11 8.80
N ILE A 105 10.24 32.78 8.78
CA ILE A 105 9.10 32.07 8.13
C ILE A 105 7.87 32.08 9.07
N GLY A 106 8.05 32.40 10.36
CA GLY A 106 6.99 32.43 11.38
C GLY A 106 6.97 31.21 12.29
N ILE A 107 8.03 30.39 12.30
CA ILE A 107 8.11 29.21 13.16
C ILE A 107 8.57 29.62 14.56
N VAL A 108 7.79 29.27 15.58
CA VAL A 108 8.13 29.47 16.99
C VAL A 108 8.65 28.16 17.57
N PHE A 109 9.79 28.23 18.24
CA PHE A 109 10.40 27.11 18.97
C PHE A 109 10.91 27.59 20.33
N ASP A 110 10.67 26.79 21.36
CA ASP A 110 11.04 27.06 22.76
C ASP A 110 12.02 25.98 23.28
N PHE A 111 13.21 25.94 22.70
CA PHE A 111 14.28 25.05 23.15
C PHE A 111 15.67 25.63 22.86
N PRO A 112 16.70 25.24 23.62
CA PRO A 112 18.05 25.76 23.45
C PRO A 112 18.71 25.22 22.16
N VAL A 113 19.36 26.11 21.41
CA VAL A 113 20.09 25.78 20.16
C VAL A 113 21.23 24.77 20.34
N SER A 114 21.73 24.59 21.56
CA SER A 114 22.75 23.58 21.89
C SER A 114 22.30 22.15 21.59
N LYS A 115 20.99 21.87 21.67
CA LYS A 115 20.42 20.55 21.36
C LYS A 115 20.41 20.23 19.87
N LEU A 116 20.43 21.24 19.01
CA LEU A 116 20.47 21.04 17.55
C LEU A 116 21.87 20.65 17.04
N LYS A 117 22.92 20.95 17.81
CA LYS A 117 24.31 20.61 17.46
C LYS A 117 24.56 19.12 17.38
N GLN A 118 23.78 18.31 18.10
CA GLN A 118 23.91 16.86 18.06
C GLN A 118 23.37 16.25 16.75
N GLY A 119 22.61 17.02 15.95
CA GLY A 119 22.03 16.55 14.68
C GLY A 119 20.96 15.46 14.85
N VAL A 120 20.62 15.10 16.09
CA VAL A 120 19.71 14.01 16.45
C VAL A 120 18.85 14.45 17.63
N GLY A 121 17.58 14.10 17.57
CA GLY A 121 16.64 14.32 18.67
C GLY A 121 15.32 14.92 18.21
N GLU A 122 14.38 14.95 19.15
CA GLU A 122 13.02 15.47 18.93
C GLU A 122 13.03 16.92 18.43
N GLN A 123 13.97 17.74 18.89
CA GLN A 123 14.08 19.16 18.50
C GLN A 123 14.46 19.31 17.03
N VAL A 124 15.33 18.44 16.53
CA VAL A 124 15.77 18.42 15.12
C VAL A 124 14.59 18.02 14.24
N VAL A 125 13.88 16.95 14.61
CA VAL A 125 12.68 16.50 13.90
C VAL A 125 11.60 17.57 13.91
N TYR A 126 11.37 18.24 15.04
CA TYR A 126 10.37 19.32 15.14
C TYR A 126 10.65 20.48 14.17
N ILE A 127 11.89 20.96 14.08
CA ILE A 127 12.24 22.04 13.13
C ILE A 127 11.98 21.61 11.70
N LEU A 128 12.45 20.42 11.34
CA LEU A 128 12.25 19.88 9.99
C LEU A 128 10.77 19.70 9.68
N ASP A 129 9.97 19.24 10.64
CA ASP A 129 8.54 19.02 10.47
C ASP A 129 7.79 20.34 10.25
N GLN A 130 8.08 21.38 11.04
CA GLN A 130 7.49 22.70 10.86
C GLN A 130 7.89 23.32 9.51
N LEU A 131 9.17 23.24 9.14
CA LEU A 131 9.64 23.70 7.83
C LEU A 131 8.95 22.93 6.69
N ALA A 132 8.76 21.62 6.83
CA ALA A 132 8.06 20.80 5.84
C ALA A 132 6.58 21.17 5.73
N ILE A 133 5.88 21.41 6.84
CA ILE A 133 4.47 21.88 6.83
C ILE A 133 4.35 23.19 6.06
N HIS A 134 5.23 24.15 6.34
CA HIS A 134 5.23 25.45 5.64
C HIS A 134 5.58 25.31 4.15
N ALA A 135 6.52 24.44 3.81
CA ALA A 135 6.87 24.14 2.42
C ALA A 135 5.70 23.48 1.66
N VAL A 136 4.98 22.53 2.28
CA VAL A 136 3.82 21.88 1.67
C VAL A 136 2.68 22.89 1.44
N LYS A 137 2.40 23.75 2.43
CA LYS A 137 1.39 24.81 2.30
C LYS A 137 1.71 25.76 1.16
N LYS A 138 2.98 26.14 0.98
CA LYS A 138 3.39 27.07 -0.09
C LYS A 138 3.38 26.42 -1.48
N ASN A 139 3.67 25.12 -1.57
CA ASN A 139 3.73 24.39 -2.83
C ASN A 139 2.36 23.89 -3.33
N ASN A 140 1.25 24.17 -2.62
CA ASN A 140 -0.12 23.81 -3.00
C ASN A 140 -0.22 22.36 -3.54
N VAL A 141 0.31 21.40 -2.78
CA VAL A 141 0.37 20.00 -3.23
C VAL A 141 -1.05 19.48 -3.48
N ILE A 142 -1.38 19.24 -4.74
CA ILE A 142 -2.65 18.64 -5.14
C ILE A 142 -2.52 17.13 -4.94
N LEU A 143 -3.26 16.59 -3.98
CA LEU A 143 -3.39 15.14 -3.81
C LEU A 143 -4.26 14.59 -4.94
N ASN A 144 -3.62 14.06 -5.97
CA ASN A 144 -4.32 13.35 -7.02
C ASN A 144 -4.87 12.04 -6.47
N ARG A 145 -6.07 11.64 -6.92
CA ARG A 145 -6.64 10.34 -6.56
C ARG A 145 -5.64 9.24 -6.93
N PRO A 146 -5.41 8.24 -6.05
CA PRO A 146 -4.55 7.13 -6.38
C PRO A 146 -5.06 6.48 -7.66
N LYS A 147 -4.24 6.49 -8.71
CA LYS A 147 -4.52 5.71 -9.90
C LYS A 147 -4.21 4.26 -9.53
N PRO A 148 -5.16 3.32 -9.68
CA PRO A 148 -4.84 1.90 -9.58
C PRO A 148 -3.61 1.62 -10.44
N PRO A 149 -2.66 0.78 -9.96
CA PRO A 149 -1.57 0.36 -10.82
C PRO A 149 -2.16 -0.19 -12.12
N GLU A 150 -1.56 0.19 -13.24
CA GLU A 150 -1.95 -0.31 -14.56
C GLU A 150 -1.89 -1.84 -14.46
N GLU A 151 -3.07 -2.49 -14.60
CA GLU A 151 -3.17 -3.93 -14.67
C GLU A 151 -2.28 -4.33 -15.84
N LYS A 152 -1.11 -4.91 -15.54
CA LYS A 152 -0.50 -5.77 -16.54
C LYS A 152 -1.53 -6.87 -16.70
N GLU A 153 -2.09 -6.99 -17.89
CA GLU A 153 -2.63 -8.24 -18.37
C GLU A 153 -1.48 -9.24 -18.20
N GLU A 154 -1.35 -9.83 -17.01
CA GLU A 154 -0.75 -11.13 -16.90
C GLU A 154 -1.70 -11.97 -17.74
N GLU A 155 -1.30 -12.19 -19.00
CA GLU A 155 -1.78 -13.31 -19.78
C GLU A 155 -1.66 -14.50 -18.83
N THR A 156 -2.75 -14.80 -18.13
CA THR A 156 -2.93 -16.09 -17.50
C THR A 156 -2.74 -17.04 -18.66
N GLU A 157 -1.58 -17.70 -18.72
CA GLU A 157 -1.45 -18.91 -19.52
C GLU A 157 -2.61 -19.79 -19.06
N VAL A 158 -3.67 -19.75 -19.85
CA VAL A 158 -4.84 -20.60 -19.67
C VAL A 158 -4.24 -21.98 -19.91
N LEU A 159 -3.90 -22.67 -18.83
CA LEU A 159 -3.70 -24.11 -18.91
C LEU A 159 -5.05 -24.60 -19.41
N GLU A 160 -5.10 -24.99 -20.69
CA GLU A 160 -6.25 -25.60 -21.34
C GLU A 160 -6.59 -26.89 -20.56
N ASP A 161 -7.35 -26.74 -19.49
CA ASP A 161 -8.02 -27.87 -18.86
C ASP A 161 -9.26 -28.11 -19.72
N GLU A 162 -9.21 -29.16 -20.55
CA GLU A 162 -10.28 -29.58 -21.47
C GLU A 162 -11.63 -29.90 -20.77
N SER A 163 -11.71 -29.69 -19.46
CA SER A 163 -12.89 -29.91 -18.62
C SER A 163 -13.58 -28.63 -18.11
N GLU A 164 -13.01 -27.44 -18.36
CA GLU A 164 -13.71 -26.18 -18.04
C GLU A 164 -14.76 -25.86 -19.12
N ILE A 165 -16.02 -25.90 -18.70
CA ILE A 165 -17.17 -25.49 -19.52
C ILE A 165 -17.00 -24.01 -19.83
N ASN A 166 -16.67 -23.66 -21.07
CA ASN A 166 -16.61 -22.27 -21.56
C ASN A 166 -17.95 -21.56 -21.28
N LEU A 167 -17.98 -20.78 -20.20
CA LEU A 167 -19.19 -20.15 -19.70
C LEU A 167 -19.76 -19.14 -20.71
N ASP A 168 -18.90 -18.51 -21.52
CA ASP A 168 -19.30 -17.64 -22.62
C ASP A 168 -20.12 -18.39 -23.68
N ARG A 169 -19.75 -19.65 -23.97
CA ARG A 169 -20.46 -20.48 -24.94
C ARG A 169 -21.77 -21.03 -24.39
N VAL A 170 -21.84 -21.27 -23.07
CA VAL A 170 -23.09 -21.65 -22.39
C VAL A 170 -24.03 -20.46 -22.23
N GLU A 171 -23.52 -19.25 -21.97
CA GLU A 171 -24.32 -18.02 -21.99
C GLU A 171 -24.83 -17.73 -23.40
N GLU A 172 -24.01 -17.88 -24.44
CA GLU A 172 -24.40 -17.70 -25.84
C GLU A 172 -25.45 -18.73 -26.30
N GLU A 173 -25.31 -19.99 -25.90
CA GLU A 173 -26.28 -21.06 -26.22
C GLU A 173 -27.58 -20.91 -25.41
N MET A 174 -27.49 -20.41 -24.17
CA MET A 174 -28.66 -20.07 -23.35
C MET A 174 -29.38 -18.83 -23.90
N LEU A 175 -28.65 -17.79 -24.32
CA LEU A 175 -29.19 -16.60 -25.01
C LEU A 175 -29.90 -16.99 -26.31
N ALA A 176 -29.29 -17.85 -27.13
CA ALA A 176 -29.89 -18.35 -28.36
C ALA A 176 -31.15 -19.20 -28.10
N ALA A 177 -31.22 -19.94 -27.00
CA ALA A 177 -32.40 -20.70 -26.60
C ALA A 177 -33.55 -19.84 -26.07
N TYR A 178 -33.28 -18.61 -25.63
CA TYR A 178 -34.28 -17.61 -25.22
C TYR A 178 -34.55 -16.53 -26.28
N SER A 179 -33.91 -16.62 -27.46
CA SER A 179 -34.05 -15.71 -28.60
C SER A 179 -35.27 -16.07 -29.48
N ASP A 180 -36.40 -16.40 -28.87
CA ASP A 180 -37.70 -16.34 -29.55
C ASP A 180 -38.35 -15.00 -29.21
N ASP A 181 -38.01 -14.03 -30.05
CA ASP A 181 -38.64 -12.73 -30.31
C ASP A 181 -38.81 -11.73 -29.12
N SER A 182 -38.14 -10.57 -29.27
CA SER A 182 -38.58 -9.23 -28.80
C SER A 182 -38.03 -8.58 -27.51
N ASP A 183 -36.98 -9.06 -26.81
CA ASP A 183 -36.57 -8.39 -25.53
C ASP A 183 -35.05 -8.16 -25.27
N GLU A 184 -34.22 -8.12 -26.31
CA GLU A 184 -32.75 -7.91 -26.14
C GLU A 184 -32.31 -6.46 -25.81
N GLU A 185 -33.15 -5.44 -25.96
CA GLU A 185 -32.73 -4.03 -25.77
C GLU A 185 -32.78 -3.49 -24.32
N ASN A 186 -33.16 -4.29 -23.31
CA ASN A 186 -33.40 -3.78 -21.94
C ASN A 186 -32.46 -4.33 -20.85
N LEU A 187 -31.30 -4.91 -21.18
CA LEU A 187 -30.35 -5.36 -20.17
C LEU A 187 -29.58 -4.17 -19.55
N PHE A 188 -29.99 -3.73 -18.36
CA PHE A 188 -29.36 -2.63 -17.63
C PHE A 188 -27.98 -3.01 -17.07
N HIS A 189 -26.91 -2.56 -17.71
CA HIS A 189 -25.55 -2.68 -17.19
C HIS A 189 -25.27 -1.61 -16.12
N LEU A 190 -24.80 -2.04 -14.94
CA LEU A 190 -24.50 -1.15 -13.81
C LEU A 190 -23.43 -0.09 -14.13
N ASP A 191 -22.57 -0.35 -15.13
CA ASP A 191 -21.49 0.54 -15.57
C ASP A 191 -21.98 1.74 -16.42
N ASP A 192 -23.20 1.67 -16.95
CA ASP A 192 -23.86 2.80 -17.63
C ASP A 192 -24.46 3.82 -16.65
N LEU A 193 -24.44 3.53 -15.35
CA LEU A 193 -24.78 4.49 -14.29
C LEU A 193 -23.64 5.48 -14.07
N LYS A 194 -23.33 6.30 -15.09
CA LYS A 194 -22.69 7.59 -14.83
C LYS A 194 -23.60 8.36 -13.87
N PRO A 195 -23.07 9.02 -12.82
CA PRO A 195 -23.86 9.81 -11.88
C PRO A 195 -24.33 11.09 -12.58
N VAL A 196 -25.27 10.95 -13.51
CA VAL A 196 -26.01 12.07 -14.05
C VAL A 196 -27.02 12.42 -12.98
N ARG A 197 -26.79 13.53 -12.26
CA ARG A 197 -27.85 14.23 -11.53
C ARG A 197 -28.89 14.67 -12.56
N LYS A 198 -29.78 13.78 -12.96
CA LYS A 198 -31.05 14.18 -13.54
C LYS A 198 -31.92 14.56 -12.36
N GLU A 199 -32.35 15.81 -12.34
CA GLU A 199 -33.42 16.26 -11.46
C GLU A 199 -34.55 15.24 -11.58
N ILE A 200 -34.93 14.66 -10.44
CA ILE A 200 -36.06 13.76 -10.35
C ILE A 200 -37.28 14.62 -10.65
N HIS A 201 -37.70 14.66 -11.91
CA HIS A 201 -39.03 15.13 -12.22
C HIS A 201 -39.98 14.18 -11.51
N SER A 202 -40.59 14.66 -10.44
CA SER A 202 -41.70 14.01 -9.76
C SER A 202 -42.83 13.86 -10.77
N SER A 203 -42.86 12.74 -11.48
CA SER A 203 -44.06 12.28 -12.16
C SER A 203 -45.14 12.19 -11.10
N GLU A 204 -46.17 13.02 -11.25
CA GLU A 204 -47.32 13.10 -10.36
C GLU A 204 -47.89 11.69 -10.13
N LEU A 205 -47.64 11.14 -8.94
CA LEU A 205 -48.19 9.87 -8.49
C LEU A 205 -49.71 10.02 -8.41
N LYS A 206 -50.41 9.58 -9.45
CA LYS A 206 -51.88 9.51 -9.44
C LYS A 206 -52.32 8.49 -8.39
N GLN A 207 -52.99 8.96 -7.34
CA GLN A 207 -53.36 8.20 -6.14
C GLN A 207 -54.56 7.24 -6.32
N ASN A 208 -54.73 6.62 -7.48
CA ASN A 208 -55.67 5.53 -7.67
C ASN A 208 -55.02 4.47 -8.57
N ILE A 209 -54.25 3.59 -7.95
CA ILE A 209 -53.57 2.47 -8.61
C ILE A 209 -54.31 1.21 -8.17
N ASP A 210 -54.93 0.52 -9.14
CA ASP A 210 -55.64 -0.74 -8.96
C ASP A 210 -54.64 -1.92 -8.81
N GLU A 211 -55.00 -2.99 -8.09
CA GLU A 211 -54.07 -4.09 -7.78
C GLU A 211 -53.60 -4.82 -9.05
N GLU A 212 -54.49 -5.03 -10.02
CA GLU A 212 -54.15 -5.63 -11.31
C GLU A 212 -53.25 -4.70 -12.14
N SER A 213 -53.52 -3.40 -12.12
CA SER A 213 -52.68 -2.41 -12.80
C SER A 213 -51.27 -2.36 -12.20
N TRP A 214 -51.14 -2.54 -10.88
CA TRP A 214 -49.85 -2.60 -10.21
C TRP A 214 -49.08 -3.89 -10.52
N LYS A 215 -49.75 -5.04 -10.62
CA LYS A 215 -49.11 -6.30 -11.02
C LYS A 215 -48.58 -6.25 -12.45
N LEU A 216 -49.34 -5.68 -13.39
CA LEU A 216 -48.87 -5.50 -14.77
C LEU A 216 -47.69 -4.53 -14.85
N GLU A 217 -47.70 -3.46 -14.05
CA GLU A 217 -46.56 -2.55 -13.94
C GLU A 217 -45.33 -3.23 -13.31
N LEU A 218 -45.53 -4.08 -12.31
CA LEU A 218 -44.45 -4.89 -11.75
C LEU A 218 -43.88 -5.85 -12.79
N GLU A 219 -44.71 -6.63 -13.49
CA GLU A 219 -44.24 -7.56 -14.54
C GLU A 219 -43.49 -6.84 -15.66
N ARG A 220 -43.90 -5.63 -16.02
CA ARG A 220 -43.21 -4.80 -17.01
C ARG A 220 -41.86 -4.28 -16.50
N VAL A 221 -41.75 -3.94 -15.22
CA VAL A 221 -40.56 -3.30 -14.64
C VAL A 221 -39.56 -4.33 -14.08
N LEU A 222 -40.01 -5.54 -13.74
CA LEU A 222 -39.18 -6.62 -13.18
C LEU A 222 -37.97 -6.96 -14.06
N PRO A 223 -38.09 -7.08 -15.40
CA PRO A 223 -36.95 -7.32 -16.27
C PRO A 223 -35.95 -6.16 -16.27
N ARG A 224 -36.44 -4.92 -16.19
CA ARG A 224 -35.61 -3.70 -16.19
C ARG A 224 -34.88 -3.49 -14.86
N LEU A 225 -35.31 -4.17 -13.80
CA LEU A 225 -34.67 -4.17 -12.48
C LEU A 225 -33.75 -5.37 -12.25
N LYS A 226 -33.69 -6.30 -13.22
CA LYS A 226 -32.76 -7.44 -13.16
C LYS A 226 -31.35 -6.96 -13.43
N VAL A 227 -30.70 -6.46 -12.39
CA VAL A 227 -29.29 -6.06 -12.43
C VAL A 227 -28.43 -7.31 -12.45
N THR A 228 -27.86 -7.64 -13.60
CA THR A 228 -26.80 -8.63 -13.71
C THR A 228 -25.49 -7.95 -13.35
N ILE A 229 -24.95 -8.27 -12.16
CA ILE A 229 -23.61 -7.85 -11.78
C ILE A 229 -22.65 -8.70 -12.61
N LYS A 230 -22.10 -8.14 -13.70
CA LYS A 230 -20.96 -8.77 -14.38
C LYS A 230 -19.83 -8.90 -13.36
N ASN A 231 -19.22 -10.08 -13.30
CA ASN A 231 -18.08 -10.36 -12.44
C ASN A 231 -16.93 -9.44 -12.90
N ASP A 232 -16.74 -8.31 -12.21
CA ASP A 232 -15.65 -7.37 -12.49
C ASP A 232 -14.33 -8.09 -12.18
N ASN A 233 -13.33 -7.97 -13.06
CA ASN A 233 -11.99 -8.53 -12.85
C ASN A 233 -11.30 -7.95 -11.60
N ARG A 234 -11.89 -6.89 -11.04
CA ARG A 234 -11.52 -6.23 -9.78
C ARG A 234 -12.23 -6.80 -8.55
N ASP A 235 -13.07 -7.82 -8.70
CA ASP A 235 -13.72 -8.46 -7.56
C ASP A 235 -12.74 -9.40 -6.83
N TRP A 236 -12.09 -8.89 -5.79
CA TRP A 236 -11.23 -9.69 -4.92
C TRP A 236 -11.92 -10.93 -4.35
N ARG A 237 -13.26 -11.01 -4.35
CA ARG A 237 -14.00 -12.17 -3.88
C ARG A 237 -13.90 -13.33 -4.86
N SER A 238 -13.90 -13.07 -6.17
CA SER A 238 -13.69 -14.11 -7.20
C SER A 238 -12.26 -14.63 -7.13
N HIS A 239 -11.27 -13.75 -7.02
CA HIS A 239 -9.86 -14.11 -6.78
C HIS A 239 -9.66 -14.92 -5.50
N LEU A 240 -10.34 -14.55 -4.41
CA LEU A 240 -10.28 -15.29 -3.15
C LEU A 240 -10.86 -16.69 -3.30
N GLU A 241 -11.96 -16.84 -4.03
CA GLU A 241 -12.60 -18.13 -4.25
C GLU A 241 -11.74 -19.01 -5.18
N GLN A 242 -11.16 -18.44 -6.23
CA GLN A 242 -10.15 -19.11 -7.08
C GLN A 242 -8.95 -19.59 -6.24
N MET A 243 -8.42 -18.75 -5.36
CA MET A 243 -7.31 -19.11 -4.48
C MET A 243 -7.66 -20.30 -3.56
N LYS A 244 -8.89 -20.35 -3.03
CA LYS A 244 -9.34 -21.51 -2.23
C LYS A 244 -9.42 -22.78 -3.08
N THR A 245 -9.91 -22.67 -4.31
CA THR A 245 -9.97 -23.79 -5.25
C THR A 245 -8.58 -24.30 -5.59
N TYR A 246 -7.64 -23.41 -5.93
CA TYR A 246 -6.24 -23.79 -6.17
C TYR A 246 -5.59 -24.42 -4.95
N LYS A 247 -5.82 -23.88 -3.75
CA LYS A 247 -5.32 -24.48 -2.52
C LYS A 247 -5.84 -25.91 -2.34
N LYS A 248 -7.14 -26.14 -2.59
CA LYS A 248 -7.73 -27.48 -2.49
C LYS A 248 -7.11 -28.45 -3.50
N SER A 249 -6.92 -28.02 -4.75
CA SER A 249 -6.24 -28.82 -5.79
C SER A 249 -4.78 -29.14 -5.43
N ILE A 250 -4.06 -28.18 -4.86
CA ILE A 250 -2.70 -28.38 -4.35
C ILE A 250 -2.68 -29.38 -3.20
N ASP A 251 -3.60 -29.28 -2.24
CA ASP A 251 -3.66 -30.21 -1.11
C ASP A 251 -3.97 -31.66 -1.58
N GLU A 252 -4.84 -31.81 -2.58
CA GLU A 252 -5.17 -33.12 -3.19
C GLU A 252 -3.97 -33.72 -3.96
N SER A 253 -3.31 -32.93 -4.80
CA SER A 253 -2.13 -33.36 -5.56
C SER A 253 -0.91 -33.61 -4.67
N LEU A 254 -0.74 -32.85 -3.59
CA LEU A 254 0.31 -33.07 -2.60
C LEU A 254 0.07 -34.36 -1.82
N GLY A 255 -1.17 -34.65 -1.45
CA GLY A 255 -1.54 -35.91 -0.80
C GLY A 255 -1.20 -37.13 -1.65
N THR A 256 -1.56 -37.11 -2.93
CA THR A 256 -1.27 -38.21 -3.86
C THR A 256 0.24 -38.37 -4.12
N THR A 257 0.95 -37.27 -4.38
CA THR A 257 2.40 -37.29 -4.61
C THR A 257 3.16 -37.79 -3.39
N LYS A 258 2.75 -37.36 -2.18
CA LYS A 258 3.35 -37.84 -0.93
C LYS A 258 3.18 -39.35 -0.76
N ALA A 259 1.99 -39.88 -1.03
CA ALA A 259 1.74 -41.32 -0.95
C ALA A 259 2.59 -42.11 -1.95
N GLN A 260 2.76 -41.61 -3.18
CA GLN A 260 3.64 -42.20 -4.18
C GLN A 260 5.11 -42.19 -3.72
N LEU A 261 5.58 -41.08 -3.15
CA LEU A 261 6.94 -40.94 -2.64
C LEU A 261 7.21 -41.88 -1.44
N GLU A 262 6.25 -42.02 -0.52
CA GLU A 262 6.36 -42.97 0.59
C GLU A 262 6.44 -44.42 0.11
N LYS A 263 5.67 -44.77 -0.94
CA LYS A 263 5.74 -46.10 -1.55
C LYS A 263 7.12 -46.34 -2.17
N LEU A 264 7.64 -45.40 -2.96
CA LEU A 264 8.98 -45.49 -3.55
C LEU A 264 10.06 -45.60 -2.46
N HIS A 265 9.96 -44.80 -1.40
CA HIS A 265 10.87 -44.87 -0.26
C HIS A 265 10.87 -46.27 0.36
N LYS A 266 9.69 -46.85 0.61
CA LYS A 266 9.55 -48.21 1.16
C LYS A 266 10.13 -49.28 0.24
N ASP A 267 9.89 -49.17 -1.07
CA ASP A 267 10.40 -50.11 -2.06
C ASP A 267 11.93 -50.02 -2.16
N ILE A 268 12.50 -48.81 -2.11
CA ILE A 268 13.96 -48.58 -2.07
C ILE A 268 14.55 -49.13 -0.77
N SER A 269 13.95 -48.86 0.39
CA SER A 269 14.43 -49.43 1.66
C SER A 269 14.41 -50.96 1.64
N SER A 270 13.35 -51.59 1.11
CA SER A 270 13.27 -53.04 0.99
C SER A 270 14.32 -53.63 0.04
N THR A 271 14.57 -52.97 -1.10
CA THR A 271 15.62 -53.41 -2.03
C THR A 271 17.00 -53.23 -1.43
N LEU A 272 17.26 -52.12 -0.72
CA LEU A 272 18.50 -51.89 0.00
C LEU A 272 18.73 -52.97 1.06
N GLU A 273 17.74 -53.29 1.88
CA GLU A 273 17.84 -54.38 2.88
C GLU A 273 18.14 -55.74 2.23
N LYS A 274 17.52 -56.06 1.08
CA LYS A 274 17.80 -57.29 0.33
C LYS A 274 19.23 -57.31 -0.19
N VAL A 275 19.74 -56.19 -0.70
CA VAL A 275 21.13 -56.06 -1.17
C VAL A 275 22.09 -56.20 0.01
N THR A 276 21.89 -55.44 1.09
CA THR A 276 22.71 -55.53 2.31
C THR A 276 22.72 -56.94 2.89
N ASN A 277 21.59 -57.64 2.90
CA ASN A 277 21.54 -59.03 3.35
C ASN A 277 22.33 -59.95 2.41
N ARG A 278 22.21 -59.80 1.08
CA ARG A 278 23.02 -60.56 0.11
C ARG A 278 24.52 -60.29 0.26
N GLU A 279 24.92 -59.04 0.46
CA GLU A 279 26.31 -58.68 0.73
C GLU A 279 26.83 -59.33 2.01
N LYS A 280 26.03 -59.36 3.08
CA LYS A 280 26.38 -60.07 4.32
C LYS A 280 26.55 -61.58 4.10
N TYR A 281 25.78 -62.19 3.20
CA TYR A 281 25.95 -63.61 2.84
C TYR A 281 27.19 -63.85 1.97
N PHE A 282 27.55 -62.93 1.08
CA PHE A 282 28.75 -63.04 0.24
C PHE A 282 30.06 -62.77 1.01
N ASN A 283 30.01 -61.91 2.03
CA ASN A 283 31.17 -61.54 2.85
C ASN A 283 31.41 -62.50 4.03
N ARG A 284 30.75 -63.66 4.05
CA ARG A 284 30.90 -64.70 5.05
C ARG A 284 31.50 -65.95 4.42
#